data_AF-K9USC4-F1
#
_entry.id   AF-K9USC4-F1
#
_cell.length_a   1.000
_cell.length_b   1.000
_cell.length_c   1.000
_cell.angle_alpha   90.00
_cell.angle_beta   90.00
_cell.angle_gamma   90.00
#
_symmetry.space_group_name_H-M   'P 1'
#
loop_
_entity.id
_entity.type
_entity.pdbx_description
1 polymer ?
#
loop_
_entity_poly.entity_id
_entity_poly.type
_entity_poly.pdbx_seq_one_letter_code
_entity_poly.pdbx_strand_id
1 'polypeptide(L)'
;MNILQSSKSPNANETVGDYVKRMRLMLGLSQKELAAIAGIHLQSVGKIERGLTTKLSYHSKSGLASALQVPVEYLEAVCRGTPIVAVSQLKFCAPCWTPGTPPDPLWMEVRAKYCFLCGSALRDRCSHCQETIASLKHRFCPFCGTAYKAEA
;
A
#
# COMPACT_ATOMS: atom_id res chain seq x y z
N MET A 1 14.65 0.61 0.49
CA MET A 1 13.69 1.20 -0.46
C MET A 1 13.14 0.07 -1.31
N ASN A 2 11.84 -0.23 -1.18
CA ASN A 2 11.22 -1.34 -1.91
C ASN A 2 10.82 -0.83 -3.31
N ILE A 3 11.70 -1.04 -4.29
CA ILE A 3 11.59 -0.50 -5.66
C ILE A 3 10.27 -0.94 -6.34
N LEU A 4 9.71 -2.09 -5.96
CA LEU A 4 8.46 -2.63 -6.49
C LEU A 4 7.19 -1.88 -6.05
N GLN A 5 7.23 -1.18 -4.92
CA GLN A 5 6.10 -0.35 -4.47
C GLN A 5 6.07 1.00 -5.18
N SER A 6 7.24 1.53 -5.55
CA SER A 6 7.35 2.79 -6.29
C SER A 6 6.77 2.71 -7.70
N SER A 7 6.75 1.53 -8.33
CA SER A 7 6.22 1.39 -9.71
C SER A 7 4.69 1.31 -9.77
N LYS A 8 4.04 0.94 -8.66
CA LYS A 8 2.58 0.79 -8.58
C LYS A 8 1.86 2.02 -8.03
N SER A 9 2.58 3.00 -7.48
CA SER A 9 1.97 4.25 -7.08
C SER A 9 1.45 5.03 -8.31
N PRO A 10 0.31 5.70 -8.19
CA PRO A 10 -0.14 6.68 -9.16
C PRO A 10 0.82 7.84 -9.35
N ASN A 11 0.93 8.34 -10.57
CA ASN A 11 1.71 9.54 -10.86
C ASN A 11 0.89 10.81 -10.53
N ALA A 12 1.57 11.92 -10.24
CA ALA A 12 0.96 13.15 -9.72
C ALA A 12 -0.18 13.73 -10.58
N ASN A 13 -0.18 13.49 -11.89
CA ASN A 13 -1.19 14.00 -12.84
C ASN A 13 -1.81 12.89 -13.70
N GLU A 14 -1.75 11.64 -13.24
CA GLU A 14 -2.32 10.51 -13.98
C GLU A 14 -3.84 10.48 -13.84
N THR A 15 -4.56 10.26 -14.95
CA THR A 15 -6.02 10.05 -14.87
C THR A 15 -6.34 8.64 -14.36
N VAL A 16 -7.58 8.42 -13.89
CA VAL A 16 -8.05 7.08 -13.49
C VAL A 16 -7.89 6.08 -14.64
N GLY A 17 -8.20 6.52 -15.87
CA GLY A 17 -8.08 5.68 -17.06
C GLY A 17 -6.64 5.29 -17.36
N ASP A 18 -5.73 6.26 -17.31
CA ASP A 18 -4.30 6.04 -17.55
C ASP A 18 -3.69 5.10 -16.51
N TYR A 19 -4.02 5.32 -15.23
CA TYR A 19 -3.54 4.50 -14.13
C TYR A 19 -4.03 3.04 -14.26
N VAL A 20 -5.33 2.83 -14.48
CA VAL A 20 -5.90 1.49 -14.66
C VAL A 20 -5.27 0.79 -15.86
N LYS A 21 -5.12 1.49 -16.99
CA LYS A 21 -4.50 0.95 -18.20
C LYS A 21 -3.05 0.57 -17.98
N ARG A 22 -2.25 1.44 -17.35
CA ARG A 22 -0.84 1.20 -17.04
C ARG A 22 -0.68 -0.02 -16.14
N MET A 23 -1.43 -0.07 -15.04
CA MET A 23 -1.39 -1.19 -14.10
C MET A 23 -1.82 -2.50 -14.75
N ARG A 24 -2.86 -2.48 -15.59
CA ARG A 24 -3.31 -3.66 -16.35
C ARG A 24 -2.22 -4.19 -17.27
N LEU A 25 -1.58 -3.30 -18.04
CA LEU A 25 -0.51 -3.67 -18.97
C LEU A 25 0.73 -4.19 -18.25
N MET A 26 1.08 -3.63 -17.09
CA MET A 26 2.16 -4.15 -16.24
C MET A 26 1.91 -5.60 -15.76
N LEU A 27 0.65 -5.99 -15.60
CA LEU A 27 0.26 -7.35 -15.22
C LEU A 27 0.03 -8.27 -16.43
N GLY A 28 0.21 -7.77 -17.66
CA GLY A 28 -0.02 -8.56 -18.89
C GLY A 28 -1.49 -8.91 -19.16
N LEU A 29 -2.44 -8.21 -18.53
CA LEU A 29 -3.87 -8.52 -18.65
C LEU A 29 -4.52 -7.82 -19.84
N SER A 30 -5.46 -8.50 -20.50
CA SER A 30 -6.42 -7.88 -21.43
C SER A 30 -7.54 -7.15 -20.67
N GLN A 31 -8.28 -6.27 -21.35
CA GLN A 31 -9.45 -5.61 -20.74
C GLN A 31 -10.53 -6.61 -20.32
N LYS A 32 -10.68 -7.72 -21.06
CA LYS A 32 -11.62 -8.80 -20.75
C LYS A 32 -11.24 -9.53 -19.48
N GLU A 33 -9.96 -9.86 -19.31
CA GLU A 33 -9.45 -10.50 -18.09
C GLU A 33 -9.57 -9.58 -16.89
N LEU A 34 -9.19 -8.30 -17.04
CA LEU A 34 -9.35 -7.32 -15.96
C LEU A 34 -10.82 -7.21 -15.52
N ALA A 35 -11.75 -7.12 -16.47
CA ALA A 35 -13.18 -7.05 -16.20
C ALA A 35 -13.68 -8.28 -15.42
N ALA A 36 -13.26 -9.47 -15.84
CA ALA A 36 -13.63 -10.72 -15.19
C ALA A 36 -13.10 -10.81 -13.76
N ILE A 37 -11.82 -10.49 -13.53
CA ILE A 37 -11.19 -10.55 -12.20
C ILE A 37 -11.76 -9.47 -11.27
N ALA A 38 -12.00 -8.27 -11.79
CA ALA A 38 -12.55 -7.15 -11.03
C ALA A 38 -14.06 -7.27 -10.77
N GLY A 39 -14.75 -8.24 -11.39
CA GLY A 39 -16.20 -8.41 -11.25
C GLY A 39 -17.01 -7.26 -11.85
N ILE A 40 -16.50 -6.59 -12.89
CA ILE A 40 -17.19 -5.47 -13.57
C ILE A 40 -17.39 -5.76 -15.06
N HIS A 41 -18.35 -5.06 -15.67
CA HIS A 41 -18.63 -5.26 -17.09
C HIS A 41 -17.46 -4.80 -17.99
N LEU A 42 -17.17 -5.54 -19.06
CA LEU A 42 -16.10 -5.20 -20.01
C LEU A 42 -16.22 -3.78 -20.58
N GLN A 43 -17.43 -3.35 -20.92
CA GLN A 43 -17.65 -1.98 -21.41
C GLN A 43 -17.30 -0.93 -20.36
N SER A 44 -17.45 -1.23 -19.08
CA SER A 44 -17.07 -0.32 -18.00
C SER A 44 -15.56 -0.12 -17.99
N VAL A 45 -14.77 -1.20 -18.09
CA VAL A 45 -13.30 -1.11 -18.24
C VAL A 45 -12.93 -0.25 -19.45
N GLY A 46 -13.54 -0.53 -20.61
CA GLY A 46 -13.26 0.24 -21.84
C GLY A 46 -13.68 1.72 -21.77
N LYS A 47 -14.71 2.09 -20.99
CA LYS A 47 -15.07 3.49 -20.74
C LYS A 47 -14.11 4.16 -19.77
N ILE A 48 -13.67 3.46 -18.73
CA ILE A 48 -12.70 3.95 -17.75
C ILE A 48 -11.37 4.25 -18.42
N GLU A 49 -10.79 3.29 -19.15
CA GLU A 49 -9.48 3.46 -19.80
C GLU A 49 -9.46 4.55 -20.90
N ARG A 50 -10.63 4.92 -21.43
CA ARG A 50 -10.77 6.02 -22.39
C ARG A 50 -11.11 7.37 -21.73
N GLY A 51 -11.20 7.42 -20.40
CA GLY A 51 -11.56 8.64 -19.66
C GLY A 51 -13.05 9.02 -19.75
N LEU A 52 -13.90 8.18 -20.33
CA LEU A 52 -15.36 8.42 -20.40
C LEU A 52 -16.05 8.21 -19.06
N THR A 53 -15.39 7.54 -18.11
CA THR A 53 -15.89 7.33 -16.75
C THR A 53 -14.76 7.62 -15.76
N THR A 54 -14.85 8.78 -15.12
CA THR A 54 -13.87 9.26 -14.12
C THR A 54 -14.33 9.03 -12.69
N LYS A 55 -15.64 8.95 -12.46
CA LYS A 55 -16.25 8.63 -11.16
C LYS A 55 -16.55 7.15 -11.07
N LEU A 56 -15.89 6.45 -10.15
CA LEU A 56 -16.07 5.03 -9.89
C LEU A 56 -16.87 4.80 -8.60
N SER A 57 -17.79 3.83 -8.63
CA SER A 57 -18.45 3.34 -7.42
C SER A 57 -17.45 2.67 -6.48
N TYR A 58 -17.79 2.53 -5.20
CA TYR A 58 -16.94 1.79 -4.25
C TYR A 58 -16.70 0.34 -4.70
N HIS A 59 -17.74 -0.34 -5.18
CA HIS A 59 -17.64 -1.71 -5.69
C HIS A 59 -16.64 -1.81 -6.85
N SER A 60 -16.71 -0.93 -7.84
CA SER A 60 -15.77 -0.90 -8.96
C SER A 60 -14.34 -0.59 -8.51
N LYS A 61 -14.15 0.32 -7.54
CA LYS A 61 -12.82 0.63 -6.99
C LYS A 61 -12.22 -0.58 -6.28
N SER A 62 -13.00 -1.24 -5.42
CA SER A 62 -12.55 -2.42 -4.68
C SER A 62 -12.20 -3.59 -5.62
N GLY A 63 -13.06 -3.87 -6.61
CA GLY A 63 -12.82 -4.90 -7.62
C GLY A 63 -11.57 -4.63 -8.45
N LEU A 64 -11.41 -3.40 -8.95
CA LEU A 64 -10.22 -2.99 -9.71
C LEU A 64 -8.95 -3.02 -8.84
N ALA A 65 -9.00 -2.57 -7.59
CA ALA A 65 -7.85 -2.60 -6.68
C ALA A 65 -7.35 -4.03 -6.45
N SER A 66 -8.29 -4.95 -6.21
CA SER A 66 -7.99 -6.37 -6.05
C SER A 66 -7.36 -6.96 -7.31
N ALA A 67 -7.99 -6.74 -8.47
CA ALA A 67 -7.50 -7.27 -9.75
C ALA A 67 -6.13 -6.72 -10.16
N LEU A 68 -5.88 -5.43 -9.89
CA LEU A 68 -4.62 -4.76 -10.20
C LEU A 68 -3.54 -4.97 -9.12
N GLN A 69 -3.88 -5.68 -8.03
CA GLN A 69 -2.99 -5.96 -6.91
C GLN A 69 -2.37 -4.67 -6.33
N VAL A 70 -3.22 -3.67 -6.10
CA VAL A 70 -2.86 -2.37 -5.52
C VAL A 70 -3.79 -2.03 -4.35
N PRO A 71 -3.36 -1.18 -3.41
CA PRO A 71 -4.25 -0.62 -2.39
C PRO A 71 -5.42 0.13 -3.04
N VAL A 72 -6.62 0.04 -2.46
CA VAL A 72 -7.81 0.74 -2.98
C VAL A 72 -7.65 2.26 -2.88
N GLU A 73 -6.88 2.69 -1.89
CA GLU A 73 -6.49 4.07 -1.63
C GLU A 73 -5.79 4.71 -2.84
N TYR A 74 -5.10 3.90 -3.67
CA TYR A 74 -4.46 4.40 -4.88
C TYR A 74 -5.52 4.82 -5.91
N LEU A 75 -6.55 3.99 -6.12
CA LEU A 75 -7.67 4.35 -7.00
C LEU A 75 -8.48 5.51 -6.43
N GLU A 76 -8.68 5.58 -5.12
CA GLU A 76 -9.39 6.69 -4.49
C GLU A 76 -8.67 8.03 -4.69
N ALA A 77 -7.36 8.05 -4.49
CA ALA A 77 -6.59 9.26 -4.64
C ALA A 77 -6.53 9.75 -6.09
N VAL A 78 -6.40 8.83 -7.07
CA VAL A 78 -6.46 9.19 -8.49
C VAL A 78 -7.85 9.71 -8.87
N CYS A 79 -8.93 9.08 -8.38
CA CYS A 79 -10.29 9.59 -8.59
C CYS A 79 -10.50 10.99 -8.00
N ARG A 80 -9.78 11.34 -6.92
CA ARG A 80 -9.86 12.65 -6.26
C ARG A 80 -8.86 13.68 -6.82
N GLY A 81 -7.91 13.25 -7.65
CA GLY A 81 -6.78 14.09 -8.08
C GLY A 81 -5.85 14.48 -6.93
N THR A 82 -5.83 13.72 -5.83
CA THR A 82 -4.96 14.00 -4.69
C THR A 82 -3.65 13.24 -4.83
N PRO A 83 -2.48 13.88 -4.65
CA PRO A 83 -1.21 13.18 -4.66
C PRO A 83 -1.17 12.15 -3.53
N ILE A 84 -0.81 10.92 -3.85
CA ILE A 84 -0.56 9.90 -2.83
C ILE A 84 0.81 10.16 -2.28
N VAL A 85 0.87 10.70 -1.07
CA VAL A 85 2.08 10.58 -0.26
C VAL A 85 2.25 9.07 -0.04
N ALA A 86 3.31 8.48 -0.58
CA ALA A 86 3.62 7.08 -0.34
C ALA A 86 3.82 6.91 1.18
N VAL A 87 2.76 6.53 1.88
CA VAL A 87 2.84 6.28 3.32
C VAL A 87 3.47 4.91 3.49
N SER A 88 4.78 4.83 3.30
CA SER A 88 5.55 3.75 3.93
C SER A 88 5.53 4.06 5.42
N GLN A 89 4.44 3.72 6.11
CA GLN A 89 4.48 3.67 7.56
C GLN A 89 5.51 2.59 7.88
N LEU A 90 6.62 3.02 8.47
CA LEU A 90 7.62 2.10 8.95
C LEU A 90 6.93 1.20 9.98
N LYS A 91 6.85 -0.09 9.66
CA LYS A 91 6.27 -1.12 10.50
C LYS A 91 7.37 -2.08 10.91
N PHE A 92 7.28 -2.58 12.13
CA PHE A 92 8.17 -3.65 12.59
C PHE A 92 7.51 -4.56 13.62
N CYS A 93 8.11 -5.72 13.78
CA CYS A 93 7.76 -6.66 14.82
C CYS A 93 8.67 -6.43 16.03
N ALA A 94 8.12 -5.92 17.14
CA ALA A 94 8.90 -5.70 18.36
C ALA A 94 9.59 -6.97 18.89
N PRO A 95 8.94 -8.16 18.92
CA PRO A 95 9.60 -9.40 19.31
C PRO A 95 10.75 -9.83 18.40
N CYS A 96 10.55 -9.80 17.07
CA CYS A 96 11.50 -10.35 16.10
C CYS A 96 12.59 -9.38 15.66
N TRP A 97 12.36 -8.07 15.80
CA TRP A 97 13.34 -7.07 15.40
C TRP A 97 14.57 -7.11 16.31
N THR A 98 15.75 -6.89 15.72
CA THR A 98 17.01 -6.76 16.47
C THR A 98 17.42 -5.29 16.47
N PRO A 99 17.62 -4.67 17.64
CA PRO A 99 18.05 -3.28 17.72
C PRO A 99 19.30 -3.00 16.89
N GLY A 100 19.26 -1.94 16.08
CA GLY A 100 20.37 -1.53 15.22
C GLY A 100 20.45 -2.28 13.87
N THR A 101 19.59 -3.28 13.63
CA THR A 101 19.47 -3.91 12.31
C THR A 101 18.33 -3.26 11.50
N PRO A 102 18.41 -3.27 10.16
CA PRO A 102 17.27 -2.89 9.34
C PRO A 102 16.06 -3.80 9.63
N PRO A 103 14.82 -3.28 9.51
CA PRO A 103 13.62 -4.11 9.61
C PRO A 103 13.53 -5.10 8.44
N ASP A 104 12.81 -6.20 8.66
CA ASP A 104 12.52 -7.17 7.61
C ASP A 104 11.76 -6.48 6.45
N PRO A 105 12.22 -6.64 5.18
CA PRO A 105 11.53 -6.07 4.03
C PRO A 105 10.04 -6.42 3.93
N LEU A 106 9.63 -7.61 4.39
CA LEU A 106 8.23 -8.04 4.37
C LEU A 106 7.35 -7.19 5.29
N TRP A 107 7.90 -6.63 6.38
CA TRP A 107 7.13 -5.72 7.24
C TRP A 107 6.84 -4.39 6.56
N MET A 108 7.67 -3.97 5.60
CA MET A 108 7.48 -2.76 4.81
C MET A 108 6.44 -2.95 3.69
N GLU A 109 5.83 -4.14 3.55
CA GLU A 109 4.70 -4.31 2.67
C GLU A 109 3.47 -3.54 3.16
N VAL A 110 2.83 -2.79 2.25
CA VAL A 110 1.65 -1.95 2.59
C VAL A 110 0.56 -2.78 3.26
N ARG A 111 0.37 -4.02 2.78
CA ARG A 111 -0.64 -4.96 3.29
C ARG A 111 -0.18 -5.79 4.48
N ALA A 112 1.10 -5.76 4.86
CA ALA A 112 1.57 -6.50 6.02
C ALA A 112 0.96 -5.91 7.30
N LYS A 113 0.21 -6.75 8.02
CA LYS A 113 -0.39 -6.44 9.32
C LYS A 113 0.24 -7.25 10.47
N TYR A 114 0.83 -8.40 10.13
CA TYR A 114 1.38 -9.36 11.09
C TYR A 114 2.78 -9.78 10.65
N CYS A 115 3.63 -10.14 11.62
CA CYS A 115 4.96 -10.68 11.38
C CYS A 115 4.86 -12.09 10.80
N PHE A 116 5.57 -12.34 9.70
CA PHE A 116 5.61 -13.66 9.07
C PHE A 116 6.32 -14.71 9.93
N LEU A 117 7.22 -14.30 10.84
CA LEU A 117 8.00 -15.21 11.69
C LEU A 117 7.26 -15.63 12.97
N CYS A 118 6.65 -14.69 13.69
CA CYS A 118 6.04 -14.96 15.00
C CYS A 118 4.52 -14.73 15.06
N GLY A 119 3.90 -14.25 13.98
CA GLY A 119 2.46 -13.96 13.93
C GLY A 119 2.00 -12.72 14.70
N SER A 120 2.88 -12.05 15.47
CA SER A 120 2.51 -10.85 16.23
C SER A 120 2.16 -9.68 15.31
N ALA A 121 1.22 -8.82 15.73
CA ALA A 121 0.87 -7.61 14.99
C ALA A 121 2.08 -6.68 14.80
N LEU A 122 2.24 -6.17 13.58
CA LEU A 122 3.26 -5.16 13.28
C LEU A 122 2.87 -3.82 13.88
N ARG A 123 3.88 -3.04 14.27
CA ARG A 123 3.73 -1.78 14.97
C ARG A 123 4.42 -0.66 14.22
N ASP A 124 3.78 0.49 14.16
CA ASP A 124 4.30 1.74 13.60
C ASP A 124 4.35 2.87 14.65
N ARG A 125 3.95 2.54 15.89
CA ARG A 125 3.84 3.46 17.02
C ARG A 125 4.47 2.91 18.28
N CYS A 126 5.01 3.83 19.10
CA CYS A 126 5.55 3.52 20.41
C CYS A 126 4.49 2.89 21.32
N SER A 127 4.86 1.90 22.15
CA SER A 127 3.90 1.19 23.03
C SER A 127 3.40 2.05 24.15
N HIS A 128 4.22 3.03 24.52
CA HIS A 128 3.98 3.87 25.66
C HIS A 128 3.30 5.18 25.25
N CYS A 129 3.97 6.02 24.45
CA CYS A 129 3.45 7.34 24.08
C CYS A 129 2.62 7.38 22.79
N GLN A 130 2.49 6.26 22.06
CA GLN A 130 1.75 6.17 20.78
C GLN A 130 2.24 7.08 19.62
N GLU A 131 3.36 7.79 19.82
CA GLU A 131 4.02 8.53 18.77
C GLU A 131 4.47 7.63 17.63
N THR A 132 4.42 8.17 16.41
CA THR A 132 4.82 7.45 15.20
C THR A 132 6.33 7.21 15.20
N ILE A 133 6.72 6.01 14.79
CA ILE A 133 8.12 5.60 14.75
C ILE A 133 8.69 6.01 13.39
N ALA A 134 9.41 7.13 13.38
CA ALA A 134 10.02 7.66 12.17
C ALA A 134 11.25 6.86 11.72
N SER A 135 11.93 6.15 12.63
CA SER A 135 13.15 5.40 12.33
C SER A 135 13.43 4.27 13.32
N LEU A 136 13.94 3.15 12.82
CA LEU A 136 14.48 2.03 13.62
C LEU A 136 16.01 2.05 13.69
N LYS A 137 16.66 3.18 13.40
CA LYS A 137 18.10 3.32 13.62
C LYS A 137 18.46 3.18 15.11
N HIS A 138 17.55 3.59 15.99
CA HIS A 138 17.74 3.60 17.44
C HIS A 138 16.78 2.63 18.13
N ARG A 139 17.19 2.10 19.29
CA ARG A 139 16.42 1.09 20.05
C ARG A 139 15.31 1.67 20.94
N PHE A 140 15.29 2.99 21.11
CA PHE A 140 14.40 3.70 22.01
C PHE A 140 13.55 4.74 21.26
N CYS A 141 12.36 5.00 21.81
CA CYS A 141 11.54 6.12 21.38
C CYS A 141 12.23 7.47 21.69
N PRO A 142 12.39 8.37 20.71
CA PRO A 142 13.04 9.66 20.95
C PRO A 142 12.20 10.61 21.82
N PHE A 143 10.90 10.35 21.97
CA PHE A 143 10.00 11.23 22.73
C PHE A 143 9.80 10.81 24.19
N CYS A 144 9.72 9.51 24.46
CA CYS A 144 9.46 8.99 25.82
C CYS A 144 10.53 8.03 26.36
N GLY A 145 11.60 7.77 25.61
CA GLY A 145 12.70 6.90 26.03
C GLY A 145 12.34 5.40 26.13
N THR A 146 11.08 5.01 25.91
CA THR A 146 10.66 3.60 26.00
C THR A 146 11.35 2.77 24.92
N ALA A 147 11.91 1.63 25.30
CA ALA A 147 12.50 0.66 24.37
C ALA A 147 11.43 0.08 23.44
N TYR A 148 11.75 -0.05 22.16
CA TYR A 148 10.83 -0.63 21.18
C TYR A 148 10.69 -2.15 21.32
N LYS A 149 11.70 -2.80 21.90
CA LYS A 149 11.74 -4.22 22.23
C LYS A 149 11.97 -4.35 23.73
N ALA A 150 11.16 -5.16 24.40
CA ALA A 150 11.41 -5.53 25.79
C ALA A 150 12.66 -6.43 25.84
N GLU A 151 13.57 -6.15 26.75
CA GLU A 151 14.66 -7.08 27.06
C GLU A 151 14.05 -8.34 27.68
N ALA A 152 14.51 -9.51 27.24
CA ALA A 152 14.10 -10.80 27.78
C ALA A 152 14.94 -11.13 29.01
#